data_AF-A0A318SLL7-F1
#
_entry.id   AF-A0A318SLL7-F1
#
_cell.length_a   1.000
_cell.length_b   1.000
_cell.length_c   1.000
_cell.angle_alpha   90.00
_cell.angle_beta   90.00
_cell.angle_gamma   90.00
#
_symmetry.space_group_name_H-M   'P 1'
#
loop_
_entity.id
_entity.type
_entity.pdbx_description
1 polymer ?
#
loop_
_entity_poly.entity_id
_entity_poly.type
_entity_poly.pdbx_seq_one_letter_code
_entity_poly.pdbx_strand_id
1 'polypeptide(L)'
;MNTEQMLAEIREANLTYLMLAKNLIRQDKAEAVFRLGINEESAELLASLSSAQVLKLATGNTLLCRFRVDDDMVWNLLTNQSTPAKIGNEATNRLHGNILMAGRLSEVI
;
A
#
# COMPACT_ATOMS: atom_id res chain seq x y z
N MET A 1 -25.24 3.61 -0.91
CA MET A 1 -24.49 2.39 -0.55
C MET A 1 -25.08 1.84 0.74
N ASN A 2 -25.55 0.59 0.75
CA ASN A 2 -25.99 -0.08 1.98
C ASN A 2 -24.82 -0.87 2.59
N THR A 3 -24.99 -1.41 3.79
CA THR A 3 -23.92 -2.15 4.51
C THR A 3 -23.46 -3.38 3.74
N GLU A 4 -24.36 -4.12 3.10
CA GLU A 4 -24.00 -5.32 2.32
C GLU A 4 -23.13 -4.97 1.11
N GLN A 5 -23.47 -3.90 0.40
CA GLN A 5 -22.70 -3.38 -0.73
C GLN A 5 -21.31 -2.91 -0.28
N MET A 6 -21.23 -2.18 0.85
CA MET A 6 -19.95 -1.75 1.42
C MET A 6 -19.05 -2.96 1.77
N LEU A 7 -19.61 -4.00 2.39
CA LEU A 7 -18.85 -5.21 2.73
C LEU A 7 -18.39 -5.99 1.49
N ALA A 8 -19.21 -6.00 0.42
CA ALA A 8 -18.83 -6.59 -0.86
C ALA A 8 -17.66 -5.82 -1.50
N GLU A 9 -17.69 -4.49 -1.48
CA GLU A 9 -16.61 -3.64 -1.99
C GLU A 9 -15.31 -3.82 -1.18
N ILE A 10 -15.40 -3.90 0.16
CA ILE A 10 -14.24 -4.21 1.03
C ILE A 10 -13.64 -5.56 0.66
N ARG A 11 -14.49 -6.57 0.43
CA ARG A 11 -14.03 -7.91 0.05
C ARG A 11 -13.31 -7.90 -1.31
N GLU A 12 -13.86 -7.19 -2.28
CA GLU A 12 -13.26 -7.06 -3.62
C GLU A 12 -11.90 -6.34 -3.56
N ALA A 13 -11.81 -5.25 -2.79
CA ALA A 13 -10.57 -4.52 -2.57
C ALA A 13 -9.51 -5.41 -1.91
N ASN A 14 -9.88 -6.13 -0.84
CA ASN A 14 -8.99 -7.05 -0.15
C ASN A 14 -8.49 -8.17 -1.07
N LEU A 15 -9.37 -8.77 -1.86
CA LEU A 15 -9.00 -9.83 -2.80
C LEU A 15 -8.02 -9.30 -3.86
N THR A 16 -8.33 -8.15 -4.45
CA THR A 16 -7.50 -7.52 -5.47
C THR A 16 -6.10 -7.20 -4.93
N TYR A 17 -6.02 -6.66 -3.71
CA TYR A 17 -4.75 -6.37 -3.04
C TYR A 17 -3.94 -7.64 -2.78
N LEU A 18 -4.55 -8.70 -2.21
CA LEU A 18 -3.86 -9.96 -1.93
C LEU A 18 -3.35 -10.62 -3.22
N MET A 19 -4.13 -10.59 -4.31
CA MET A 19 -3.70 -11.14 -5.59
C MET A 19 -2.53 -10.37 -6.19
N LEU A 20 -2.55 -9.03 -6.11
CA LEU A 20 -1.43 -8.19 -6.54
C LEU A 20 -0.18 -8.47 -5.71
N ALA A 21 -0.30 -8.51 -4.38
CA ALA A 21 0.81 -8.79 -3.47
C ALA A 21 1.49 -10.13 -3.82
N LYS A 22 0.70 -11.20 -3.98
CA LYS A 22 1.24 -12.51 -4.36
C LYS A 22 1.91 -12.51 -5.73
N ASN A 23 1.37 -11.77 -6.70
CA ASN A 23 2.00 -11.65 -8.02
C ASN A 23 3.34 -10.93 -7.94
N LEU A 24 3.44 -9.84 -7.18
CA LEU A 24 4.71 -9.12 -6.97
C LEU A 24 5.74 -10.01 -6.27
N ILE A 25 5.36 -10.67 -5.18
CA ILE A 25 6.26 -11.55 -4.41
C ILE A 25 6.81 -12.69 -5.27
N ARG A 26 5.99 -13.26 -6.18
CA ARG A 26 6.43 -14.31 -7.10
C ARG A 26 7.38 -13.80 -8.19
N GLN A 27 7.26 -12.53 -8.59
CA GLN A 27 8.14 -11.93 -9.60
C GLN A 27 9.50 -11.57 -9.02
N ASP A 28 9.50 -10.83 -7.92
CA ASP A 28 10.69 -10.45 -7.16
C ASP A 28 10.29 -10.15 -5.71
N LYS A 29 10.70 -11.02 -4.78
CA LYS A 29 10.37 -10.87 -3.36
C LYS A 29 11.02 -9.62 -2.75
N ALA A 30 12.26 -9.30 -3.10
CA ALA A 30 12.98 -8.18 -2.53
C ALA A 30 12.33 -6.85 -2.97
N GLU A 31 11.97 -6.75 -4.24
CA GLU A 31 11.23 -5.60 -4.75
C GLU A 31 9.80 -5.53 -4.16
N ALA A 32 9.13 -6.67 -3.99
CA ALA A 32 7.79 -6.73 -3.44
C ALA A 32 7.73 -6.24 -1.99
N VAL A 33 8.67 -6.63 -1.13
CA VAL A 33 8.79 -6.16 0.26
C VAL A 33 8.83 -4.62 0.29
N PHE A 34 9.64 -4.01 -0.59
CA PHE A 34 9.72 -2.56 -0.71
C PHE A 34 8.39 -1.92 -1.19
N ARG A 35 7.83 -2.44 -2.29
CA ARG A 35 6.60 -1.91 -2.90
C ARG A 35 5.37 -2.08 -2.00
N LEU A 36 5.28 -3.19 -1.28
CA LEU A 36 4.17 -3.50 -0.38
C LEU A 36 4.32 -2.86 0.99
N GLY A 37 5.55 -2.58 1.45
CA GLY A 37 5.78 -2.02 2.78
C GLY A 37 5.62 -3.03 3.91
N ILE A 38 6.04 -4.27 3.66
CA ILE A 38 5.93 -5.39 4.61
C ILE A 38 7.31 -6.02 4.80
N ASN A 39 7.55 -6.67 5.94
CA ASN A 39 8.78 -7.43 6.16
C ASN A 39 8.81 -8.75 5.36
N GLU A 40 9.99 -9.38 5.28
CA GLU A 40 10.18 -10.62 4.52
C GLU A 40 9.34 -11.79 5.04
N GLU A 41 9.17 -11.91 6.36
CA GLU A 41 8.36 -12.96 6.98
C GLU A 41 6.90 -12.88 6.53
N SER A 42 6.34 -11.66 6.51
CA SER A 42 4.99 -11.39 6.02
C SER A 42 4.85 -11.71 4.53
N ALA A 43 5.87 -11.39 3.73
CA ALA A 43 5.88 -11.72 2.30
C ALA A 43 5.91 -13.24 2.07
N GLU A 44 6.71 -13.98 2.84
CA GLU A 44 6.79 -15.45 2.76
C GLU A 44 5.45 -16.09 3.17
N LEU A 45 4.84 -15.60 4.25
CA LEU A 45 3.51 -16.03 4.69
C LEU A 45 2.48 -15.81 3.58
N LEU A 46 2.41 -14.60 3.00
CA LEU A 46 1.49 -14.27 1.91
C LEU A 46 1.71 -15.16 0.68
N ALA A 47 2.96 -15.49 0.35
CA ALA A 47 3.29 -16.39 -0.76
C ALA A 47 2.73 -17.80 -0.52
N SER A 48 2.84 -18.32 0.71
CA SER A 48 2.41 -19.66 1.10
C SER A 48 0.90 -19.88 1.17
N LEU A 49 0.10 -18.81 1.23
CA LEU A 49 -1.35 -18.92 1.36
C LEU A 49 -1.98 -19.63 0.16
N SER A 50 -2.83 -20.63 0.41
CA SER A 50 -3.68 -21.22 -0.64
C SER A 50 -4.75 -20.23 -1.13
N SER A 51 -5.31 -20.49 -2.32
CA SER A 51 -6.41 -19.68 -2.86
C SER A 51 -7.63 -19.63 -1.93
N ALA A 52 -7.91 -20.73 -1.22
CA ALA A 52 -8.99 -20.79 -0.24
C ALA A 52 -8.72 -19.88 0.98
N GLN A 53 -7.47 -19.84 1.46
CA GLN A 53 -7.08 -18.94 2.56
C GLN A 53 -7.12 -17.47 2.12
N VAL A 54 -6.67 -17.16 0.90
CA VAL A 54 -6.78 -15.80 0.33
C VAL A 54 -8.24 -15.35 0.27
N LEU A 55 -9.14 -16.20 -0.22
CA LEU A 55 -10.57 -15.88 -0.28
C LEU A 55 -11.14 -15.64 1.13
N LYS A 56 -10.76 -16.46 2.10
CA LYS A 56 -11.18 -16.32 3.51
C LYS A 56 -10.66 -15.03 4.16
N LEU A 57 -9.43 -14.61 3.86
CA LEU A 57 -8.91 -13.33 4.32
C LEU A 57 -9.66 -12.16 3.67
N ALA A 58 -9.95 -12.27 2.38
CA ALA A 58 -10.67 -11.23 1.66
C ALA A 58 -12.08 -11.00 2.22
N THR A 59 -12.75 -12.02 2.78
CA THR A 59 -14.11 -11.87 3.34
C THR A 59 -14.20 -11.05 4.62
N GLY A 60 -13.08 -10.60 5.20
CA GLY A 60 -13.08 -9.73 6.37
C GLY A 60 -13.85 -8.43 6.13
N ASN A 61 -14.47 -7.89 7.18
CA ASN A 61 -15.20 -6.62 7.16
C ASN A 61 -14.28 -5.38 7.30
N THR A 62 -12.97 -5.59 7.32
CA THR A 62 -11.95 -4.55 7.49
C THR A 62 -11.01 -4.59 6.28
N LEU A 63 -10.59 -3.42 5.81
CA LEU A 63 -9.58 -3.31 4.76
C LEU A 63 -8.23 -3.83 5.26
N LEU A 64 -7.63 -4.72 4.48
CA LEU A 64 -6.29 -5.26 4.76
C LEU A 64 -5.19 -4.26 4.39
N CYS A 65 -5.42 -3.43 3.37
CA CYS A 65 -4.50 -2.39 2.95
C CYS A 65 -4.91 -1.03 3.54
N ARG A 66 -3.93 -0.31 4.11
CA ARG A 66 -4.08 1.08 4.56
C ARG A 66 -3.28 2.01 3.66
N PHE A 67 -3.70 3.27 3.57
CA PHE A 67 -2.87 4.30 2.97
C PHE A 67 -1.54 4.42 3.69
N ARG A 68 -0.45 4.31 2.91
CA ARG A 68 0.92 4.54 3.39
C ARG A 68 1.22 6.03 3.57
N VAL A 69 0.34 6.90 3.06
CA VAL A 69 0.41 8.35 3.18
C VAL A 69 -0.57 8.77 4.27
N ASP A 70 -0.12 8.82 5.52
CA ASP A 70 -0.90 9.29 6.67
C ASP A 70 -0.57 10.73 7.09
N ASP A 71 0.44 11.34 6.46
CA ASP A 71 0.91 12.68 6.77
C ASP A 71 0.48 13.68 5.69
N ASP A 72 -0.24 14.73 6.09
CA ASP A 72 -0.67 15.85 5.22
C ASP A 72 0.51 16.48 4.49
N MET A 73 1.71 16.48 5.08
CA MET A 73 2.92 16.97 4.44
C MET A 73 3.26 16.16 3.17
N VAL A 74 3.12 14.84 3.22
CA VAL A 74 3.41 13.97 2.07
C VAL A 74 2.34 14.16 1.00
N TRP A 75 1.08 14.32 1.38
CA TRP A 75 0.01 14.68 0.43
C TRP A 75 0.30 16.00 -0.27
N ASN A 76 0.72 17.03 0.44
CA ASN A 76 1.08 18.33 -0.14
C ASN A 76 2.29 18.24 -1.09
N LEU A 77 3.24 17.34 -0.81
CA LEU A 77 4.40 17.09 -1.68
C LEU A 77 4.04 16.28 -2.93
N LEU A 78 3.11 15.33 -2.84
CA LEU A 78 2.69 14.47 -3.96
C LEU A 78 1.69 15.16 -4.90
N THR A 79 0.83 16.04 -4.37
CA THR A 79 -0.27 16.67 -5.12
C THR A 79 0.03 18.10 -5.56
N ASN A 80 1.15 18.68 -5.13
CA ASN A 80 1.52 20.08 -5.36
C ASN A 80 0.45 21.10 -4.90
N GLN A 81 -0.47 20.71 -4.01
CA GLN A 81 -1.50 21.62 -3.51
C GLN A 81 -0.91 22.49 -2.39
N SER A 82 -0.84 23.80 -2.67
CA SER A 82 -0.78 24.91 -1.71
C SER A 82 0.49 25.08 -0.87
N THR A 83 1.47 25.79 -1.42
CA THR A 83 2.13 26.85 -0.64
C THR A 83 2.41 28.04 -1.56
N PRO A 84 1.92 29.26 -1.26
CA PRO A 84 2.08 30.45 -2.12
C PRO A 84 3.54 30.92 -2.29
N ALA A 85 4.49 30.25 -1.63
CA ALA A 85 5.90 30.58 -1.61
C ALA A 85 6.75 29.31 -1.78
N LYS A 86 6.79 28.72 -2.99
CA LYS A 86 7.77 27.66 -3.30
C LYS A 86 8.70 28.08 -4.44
N ILE A 87 9.99 28.08 -4.09
CA ILE A 87 11.16 28.35 -4.93
C ILE A 87 11.64 27.06 -5.64
N GLY A 88 10.85 25.98 -5.64
CA GLY A 88 11.30 24.63 -6.01
C GLY A 88 10.58 24.00 -7.22
N ASN A 89 11.33 23.24 -8.02
CA ASN A 89 10.86 22.44 -9.17
C ASN A 89 9.89 21.33 -8.72
N GLU A 90 8.79 21.15 -9.45
CA GLU A 90 7.78 20.09 -9.25
C GLU A 90 8.39 18.68 -9.19
N ALA A 91 9.38 18.40 -10.03
CA ALA A 91 10.08 17.10 -10.02
C ALA A 91 10.79 16.84 -8.68
N THR A 92 11.35 17.88 -8.06
CA THR A 92 12.05 17.79 -6.77
C THR A 92 11.08 17.55 -5.61
N ASN A 93 9.90 18.17 -5.63
CA ASN A 93 8.88 17.96 -4.58
C ASN A 93 8.35 16.51 -4.60
N ARG A 94 8.06 15.98 -5.79
CA ARG A 94 7.62 14.59 -5.93
C ARG A 94 8.71 13.60 -5.51
N LEU A 95 9.98 13.91 -5.79
CA LEU A 95 11.12 13.13 -5.31
C LEU A 95 11.18 13.12 -3.78
N HIS A 96 11.03 14.28 -3.11
CA HIS A 96 10.98 14.35 -1.64
C HIS A 96 9.83 13.52 -1.07
N GLY A 97 8.63 13.58 -1.68
CA GLY A 97 7.50 12.73 -1.29
C GLY A 97 7.83 11.25 -1.38
N ASN A 98 8.43 10.80 -2.49
CA ASN A 98 8.83 9.40 -2.67
C ASN A 98 9.92 8.96 -1.67
N ILE A 99 10.90 9.83 -1.37
CA ILE A 99 11.95 9.54 -0.38
C ILE A 99 11.34 9.38 1.03
N LEU A 100 10.44 10.26 1.44
CA LEU A 100 9.75 10.15 2.73
C LEU A 100 8.92 8.87 2.82
N MET A 101 8.25 8.48 1.74
CA MET A 101 7.50 7.23 1.65
C MET A 101 8.40 5.99 1.74
N ALA A 102 9.60 6.06 1.18
CA ALA A 102 10.61 5.00 1.29
C ALA A 102 11.23 4.93 2.70
N GLY A 103 11.47 6.07 3.36
CA GLY A 103 12.04 6.12 4.71
C GLY A 103 11.16 5.41 5.75
N ARG A 104 9.83 5.51 5.63
CA ARG A 104 8.88 4.84 6.51
C ARG A 104 8.84 3.31 6.36
N LEU A 105 9.42 2.73 5.29
CA LEU A 105 9.66 1.28 5.25
C LEU A 105 10.70 0.84 6.28
N SER A 106 11.72 1.66 6.53
CA SER A 106 12.82 1.32 7.42
C SER A 106 12.38 1.18 8.89
N GLU A 107 11.18 1.68 9.23
CA GLU A 107 10.60 1.55 10.58
C GLU A 107 9.83 0.23 10.75
N VAL A 108 9.54 -0.48 9.66
CA VAL A 108 8.76 -1.74 9.63
C VAL A 108 9.64 -2.98 9.41
N ILE A 109 10.89 -2.78 8.97
CA ILE A 109 11.89 -3.82 8.70
C ILE A 109 12.79 -4.02 9.92
#